data_AF-A0A131YGM9-F1
#
_entry.id   AF-A0A131YGM9-F1
#
_cell.length_a   1.000
_cell.length_b   1.000
_cell.length_c   1.000
_cell.angle_alpha   90.00
_cell.angle_beta   90.00
_cell.angle_gamma   90.00
#
_symmetry.space_group_name_H-M   'P 1'
#
loop_
_entity.id
_entity.type
_entity.pdbx_description
1 polymer ?
#
loop_
_entity_poly.entity_id
_entity_poly.type
_entity_poly.pdbx_seq_one_letter_code
_entity_poly.pdbx_strand_id
1 'polypeptide(L)'
;MKSTVASASLLIAFAIFLVSHAEVNSSEDTEDSEEQEVKFCNESTTAEERNKTLGCVLQTDKEDAKRLRKFMENSNKNGSVIADLLCNNTNALNEEILKSEGQNFSTGEEPDLSDIFLECESSDTKDQAI
;
A
#
# COMPACT_ATOMS: atom_id res chain seq x y z
N MET A 1 1.35 54.23 46.04
CA MET A 1 2.65 54.28 45.32
C MET A 1 2.39 53.96 43.85
N LYS A 2 2.82 54.83 42.94
CA LYS A 2 2.85 54.57 41.50
C LYS A 2 3.91 53.48 41.24
N SER A 3 3.57 52.46 40.46
CA SER A 3 4.56 51.61 39.80
C SER A 3 4.04 51.22 38.43
N THR A 4 4.49 52.02 37.47
CA THR A 4 4.71 51.67 36.07
C THR A 4 5.81 50.61 36.00
N VAL A 5 5.64 49.56 35.19
CA VAL A 5 6.65 48.96 34.27
C VAL A 5 5.84 48.05 33.33
N ALA A 6 5.48 48.54 32.14
CA ALA A 6 6.18 48.41 30.86
C ALA A 6 5.86 47.09 30.14
N SER A 7 5.00 47.20 29.13
CA SER A 7 4.78 46.20 28.08
C SER A 7 6.10 45.88 27.37
N ALA A 8 6.41 44.60 27.22
CA ALA A 8 7.39 44.13 26.25
C ALA A 8 6.66 43.19 25.28
N SER A 9 6.17 43.76 24.18
CA SER A 9 5.70 43.00 23.02
C SER A 9 6.92 42.37 22.35
N LEU A 10 7.10 41.06 22.51
CA LEU A 10 8.14 40.34 21.80
C LEU A 10 7.66 40.07 20.36
N LEU A 11 8.05 40.94 19.43
CA LEU A 11 7.89 40.71 17.99
C LEU A 11 8.97 39.73 17.54
N ILE A 12 8.57 38.50 17.21
CA ILE A 12 9.46 37.52 16.59
C ILE A 12 9.49 37.83 15.09
N ALA A 13 10.57 38.47 14.65
CA ALA A 13 10.90 38.63 13.25
C ALA A 13 11.58 37.36 12.75
N PHE A 14 10.88 36.53 11.98
CA PHE A 14 11.53 35.50 11.17
C PHE A 14 11.86 36.08 9.81
N ALA A 15 13.16 36.24 9.57
CA ALA A 15 13.71 36.56 8.26
C ALA A 15 13.54 35.37 7.32
N ILE A 16 12.96 35.63 6.15
CA ILE A 16 12.83 34.71 5.04
C ILE A 16 14.23 34.51 4.44
N PHE A 17 14.79 33.30 4.54
CA PHE A 17 15.92 32.90 3.71
C PHE A 17 15.38 32.28 2.42
N LEU A 18 15.33 33.09 1.36
CA LEU A 18 15.30 32.59 -0.01
C LEU A 18 16.72 32.11 -0.37
N VAL A 19 16.93 30.80 -0.39
CA VAL A 19 18.02 30.20 -1.17
C VAL A 19 17.39 29.49 -2.36
N SER A 20 17.52 30.17 -3.50
CA SER A 20 17.27 29.62 -4.82
C SER A 20 18.46 28.73 -5.24
N HIS A 21 18.21 27.86 -6.22
CA HIS A 21 19.12 26.89 -6.87
C HIS A 21 19.14 25.48 -6.26
N ALA A 22 18.07 24.74 -6.59
CA ALA A 22 18.13 23.30 -6.76
C ALA A 22 19.04 22.97 -7.95
N GLU A 23 20.29 22.62 -7.67
CA GLU A 23 21.11 21.78 -8.54
C GLU A 23 22.09 20.96 -7.69
N VAL A 24 21.89 19.63 -7.76
CA VAL A 24 22.93 18.58 -7.79
C VAL A 24 23.67 18.22 -6.48
N ASN A 25 23.46 16.95 -6.09
CA ASN A 25 24.31 16.03 -5.32
C ASN A 25 24.63 16.39 -3.86
N SER A 26 24.13 15.57 -2.93
CA SER A 26 24.89 14.43 -2.38
C SER A 26 24.26 13.99 -1.05
N SER A 27 23.71 12.77 -1.06
CA SER A 27 23.79 11.77 0.00
C SER A 27 23.85 12.28 1.45
N GLU A 28 22.69 12.32 2.10
CA GLU A 28 22.62 12.20 3.55
C GLU A 28 21.75 10.96 3.84
N ASP A 29 22.42 9.94 4.38
CA ASP A 29 21.91 8.61 4.66
C ASP A 29 20.76 8.65 5.67
N THR A 30 19.53 8.70 5.17
CA THR A 30 18.42 8.02 5.83
C THR A 30 18.40 6.61 5.27
N GLU A 31 18.65 5.62 6.14
CA GLU A 31 18.22 4.25 5.91
C GLU A 31 16.69 4.27 5.75
N ASP A 32 16.25 4.57 4.54
CA ASP A 32 14.89 4.40 4.10
C ASP A 32 14.70 2.90 4.02
N SER A 33 14.03 2.34 5.02
CA SER A 33 13.44 1.01 4.88
C SER A 33 12.39 1.18 3.79
N GLU A 34 12.80 1.08 2.52
CA GLU A 34 11.91 1.03 1.37
C GLU A 34 11.05 -0.21 1.54
N GLU A 35 9.96 -0.08 2.31
CA GLU A 35 8.83 -1.00 2.25
C GLU A 35 8.40 -0.97 0.79
N GLN A 36 8.77 -2.02 0.06
CA GLN A 36 8.48 -2.11 -1.36
C GLN A 36 6.95 -2.00 -1.50
N GLU A 37 6.46 -0.91 -2.06
CA GLU A 37 5.03 -0.72 -2.26
C GLU A 37 4.54 -1.68 -3.34
N VAL A 38 3.41 -2.32 -3.08
CA VAL A 38 2.74 -3.23 -4.02
C VAL A 38 2.30 -2.44 -5.26
N LYS A 39 2.91 -2.73 -6.41
CA LYS A 39 2.63 -2.04 -7.68
C LYS A 39 1.24 -2.35 -8.21
N PHE A 40 0.63 -3.46 -7.82
CA PHE A 40 -0.67 -3.92 -8.31
C PHE A 40 -1.73 -2.81 -8.27
N CYS A 41 -1.71 -1.97 -7.22
CA CYS A 41 -2.68 -0.89 -7.03
C CYS A 41 -2.23 0.47 -7.56
N ASN A 42 -1.02 0.61 -8.09
CA ASN A 42 -0.54 1.86 -8.65
C ASN A 42 -1.37 2.27 -9.88
N GLU A 43 -1.63 3.57 -10.02
CA GLU A 43 -2.39 4.13 -11.15
C GLU A 43 -1.73 3.87 -12.51
N SER A 44 -0.40 3.74 -12.53
CA SER A 44 0.39 3.46 -13.71
C SER A 44 0.41 1.99 -14.12
N THR A 45 -0.04 1.07 -13.25
CA THR A 45 -0.03 -0.37 -13.53
C THR A 45 -1.15 -0.73 -14.47
N THR A 46 -0.78 -1.36 -15.60
CA THR A 46 -1.73 -1.73 -16.65
C THR A 46 -2.65 -2.85 -16.21
N ALA A 47 -3.80 -2.98 -16.88
CA ALA A 47 -4.72 -4.10 -16.65
C ALA A 47 -4.08 -5.47 -16.96
N GLU A 48 -3.15 -5.52 -17.92
CA GLU A 48 -2.39 -6.73 -18.25
C GLU A 48 -1.47 -7.14 -17.11
N GLU A 49 -0.66 -6.19 -16.58
CA GLU A 49 0.22 -6.41 -15.43
C GLU A 49 -0.58 -6.83 -14.19
N ARG A 50 -1.71 -6.16 -13.91
CA ARG A 50 -2.61 -6.57 -12.82
C ARG A 50 -3.11 -8.00 -13.00
N ASN A 51 -3.63 -8.35 -14.18
CA ASN A 51 -4.13 -9.70 -14.42
C ASN A 51 -3.03 -10.76 -14.27
N LYS A 52 -1.80 -10.44 -14.68
CA LYS A 52 -0.64 -11.31 -14.53
C LYS A 52 -0.27 -11.51 -13.06
N THR A 53 -0.11 -10.43 -12.29
CA THR A 53 0.17 -10.49 -10.85
C THR A 53 -0.91 -11.24 -10.09
N LEU A 54 -2.19 -10.94 -10.35
CA LEU A 54 -3.31 -11.66 -9.72
C LEU A 54 -3.30 -13.15 -10.10
N GLY A 55 -2.99 -13.48 -11.36
CA GLY A 55 -2.81 -14.86 -11.79
C GLY A 55 -1.72 -15.60 -11.01
N CYS A 56 -0.57 -14.96 -10.79
CA CYS A 56 0.50 -15.50 -9.95
C CYS A 56 0.06 -15.71 -8.50
N VAL A 57 -0.59 -14.70 -7.88
CA VAL A 57 -1.09 -14.79 -6.50
C VAL A 57 -2.03 -15.98 -6.37
N LEU A 58 -2.98 -16.15 -7.30
CA LEU A 58 -3.95 -17.25 -7.27
C LEU A 58 -3.33 -18.64 -7.50
N GLN A 59 -2.12 -18.74 -8.05
CA GLN A 59 -1.40 -20.02 -8.22
C GLN A 59 -0.51 -20.36 -7.04
N THR A 60 -0.27 -19.41 -6.13
CA THR A 60 0.60 -19.61 -4.97
C THR A 60 -0.04 -20.57 -3.95
N ASP A 61 0.79 -21.38 -3.27
CA ASP A 61 0.33 -22.38 -2.28
C ASP A 61 0.24 -21.84 -0.84
N LYS A 62 0.40 -20.52 -0.66
CA LYS A 62 0.22 -19.84 0.63
C LYS A 62 -1.26 -19.84 1.02
N GLU A 63 -1.55 -19.99 2.32
CA GLU A 63 -2.93 -20.14 2.80
C GLU A 63 -3.81 -18.95 2.44
N ASP A 64 -3.35 -17.70 2.62
CA ASP A 64 -4.15 -16.52 2.27
C ASP A 64 -4.43 -16.39 0.77
N ALA A 65 -3.50 -16.82 -0.09
CA ALA A 65 -3.75 -16.93 -1.52
C ALA A 65 -4.82 -17.98 -1.85
N LYS A 66 -4.85 -19.12 -1.14
CA LYS A 66 -5.90 -20.14 -1.28
C LYS A 66 -7.26 -19.60 -0.84
N ARG A 67 -7.29 -18.81 0.24
CA ARG A 67 -8.51 -18.15 0.74
C ARG A 67 -9.08 -17.19 -0.29
N LEU A 68 -8.24 -16.33 -0.86
CA LEU A 68 -8.63 -15.44 -1.97
C LEU A 68 -9.14 -16.24 -3.18
N ARG A 69 -8.41 -17.27 -3.62
CA ARG A 69 -8.82 -18.13 -4.75
C ARG A 69 -10.18 -18.76 -4.52
N LYS A 70 -10.39 -19.37 -3.36
CA LYS A 70 -11.66 -20.01 -3.00
C LYS A 70 -12.81 -19.00 -2.95
N PHE A 71 -12.57 -17.80 -2.43
CA PHE A 71 -13.55 -16.73 -2.46
C PHE A 71 -13.90 -16.30 -3.89
N MET A 72 -12.93 -16.16 -4.78
CA MET A 72 -13.18 -15.85 -6.19
C MET A 72 -13.98 -16.93 -6.90
N GLU A 73 -13.64 -18.21 -6.69
CA GLU A 73 -14.36 -19.36 -7.25
C GLU A 73 -15.82 -19.40 -6.80
N ASN A 74 -16.11 -19.01 -5.55
CA ASN A 74 -17.44 -19.07 -4.96
C ASN A 74 -18.29 -17.82 -5.19
N SER A 75 -17.68 -16.65 -5.39
CA SER A 75 -18.38 -15.37 -5.45
C SER A 75 -18.94 -15.02 -6.83
N ASN A 76 -18.54 -15.75 -7.88
CA ASN A 76 -18.85 -15.44 -9.29
C ASN A 76 -18.49 -13.99 -9.67
N LYS A 77 -17.57 -13.35 -8.92
CA LYS A 77 -17.06 -12.01 -9.22
C LYS A 77 -15.98 -12.11 -10.28
N ASN A 78 -15.99 -11.18 -11.24
CA ASN A 78 -14.92 -11.10 -12.23
C ASN A 78 -13.65 -10.49 -11.60
N GLY A 79 -12.49 -10.74 -12.23
CA GLY A 79 -11.20 -10.28 -11.72
C GLY A 79 -11.09 -8.76 -11.54
N SER A 80 -11.83 -7.96 -12.33
CA SER A 80 -11.82 -6.49 -12.19
C SER A 80 -12.47 -6.02 -10.89
N VAL A 81 -13.56 -6.67 -10.44
CA VAL A 81 -14.20 -6.35 -9.16
C VAL A 81 -13.30 -6.74 -7.99
N ILE A 82 -12.59 -7.87 -8.10
CA ILE A 82 -11.65 -8.31 -7.08
C ILE A 82 -10.44 -7.37 -6.99
N ALA A 83 -9.91 -6.93 -8.13
CA ALA A 83 -8.83 -5.94 -8.16
C ALA A 83 -9.26 -4.60 -7.55
N ASP A 84 -10.48 -4.15 -7.82
CA ASP A 84 -11.03 -2.93 -7.21
C ASP A 84 -11.15 -3.08 -5.68
N LEU A 85 -11.65 -4.22 -5.20
CA LEU A 85 -11.71 -4.52 -3.76
C LEU A 85 -10.31 -4.57 -3.12
N LEU A 86 -9.34 -5.21 -3.77
CA LEU A 86 -7.96 -5.30 -3.30
C LEU A 86 -7.30 -3.91 -3.14
N CYS A 87 -7.60 -2.98 -4.05
CA CYS A 87 -6.93 -1.68 -4.09
C CYS A 87 -7.66 -0.55 -3.35
N ASN A 88 -8.99 -0.59 -3.35
CA ASN A 88 -9.80 0.52 -2.83
C ASN A 88 -10.55 0.15 -1.55
N ASN A 89 -10.70 -1.14 -1.22
CA ASN A 89 -11.48 -1.56 -0.06
C ASN A 89 -11.08 -2.95 0.48
N THR A 90 -9.81 -3.10 0.88
CA THR A 90 -9.26 -4.38 1.39
C THR A 90 -10.04 -4.87 2.61
N ASN A 91 -10.52 -3.98 3.47
CA ASN A 91 -11.36 -4.35 4.62
C ASN A 91 -12.67 -5.03 4.20
N ALA A 92 -13.34 -4.51 3.16
CA ALA A 92 -14.55 -5.15 2.64
C ALA A 92 -14.25 -6.50 1.97
N LEU A 93 -13.11 -6.62 1.29
CA LEU A 93 -12.65 -7.91 0.77
C LEU A 93 -12.46 -8.93 1.89
N ASN A 94 -11.76 -8.54 2.96
CA ASN A 94 -11.48 -9.39 4.11
C ASN A 94 -12.79 -9.82 4.79
N GLU A 95 -13.74 -8.90 4.96
CA GLU A 95 -15.07 -9.23 5.48
C GLU A 95 -15.82 -10.25 4.61
N GLU A 96 -15.81 -10.07 3.28
CA GLU A 96 -16.46 -11.00 2.37
C GLU A 96 -15.79 -12.39 2.35
N ILE A 97 -14.45 -12.45 2.43
CA ILE A 97 -13.70 -13.71 2.53
C ILE A 97 -14.06 -14.43 3.82
N LEU A 98 -13.96 -13.75 4.98
CA LEU A 98 -14.30 -14.33 6.28
C LEU A 98 -15.75 -14.83 6.33
N LYS A 99 -16.68 -14.06 5.76
CA LYS A 99 -18.08 -14.47 5.64
C LYS A 99 -18.24 -15.73 4.78
N SER A 100 -17.49 -15.85 3.69
CA SER A 100 -17.51 -17.04 2.83
C SER A 100 -16.94 -18.28 3.53
N GLU A 101 -16.06 -18.08 4.53
CA GLU A 101 -15.46 -19.14 5.35
C GLU A 101 -16.31 -19.51 6.57
N GLY A 102 -17.45 -18.84 6.78
CA GLY A 102 -18.28 -19.02 7.98
C GLY A 102 -17.66 -18.43 9.24
N GLN A 103 -16.68 -17.53 9.10
CA GLN A 103 -16.02 -16.82 10.19
C GLN A 103 -16.67 -15.44 10.42
N ASN A 104 -16.38 -14.84 11.58
CA ASN A 104 -16.85 -13.51 11.94
C ASN A 104 -15.69 -12.50 11.87
N PHE A 105 -15.95 -11.30 11.36
CA PHE A 105 -14.97 -10.21 11.26
C PHE A 105 -14.27 -9.85 12.58
N SER A 106 -14.94 -10.01 13.72
CA SER A 106 -14.36 -9.66 15.04
C SER A 106 -13.38 -10.67 15.60
N THR A 107 -13.36 -11.90 15.08
CA THR A 107 -12.58 -13.02 15.63
C THR A 107 -11.81 -13.81 14.57
N GLY A 108 -12.12 -13.58 13.30
CA GLY A 108 -11.47 -14.22 12.17
C GLY A 108 -10.14 -13.55 11.86
N GLU A 109 -9.21 -14.34 11.36
CA GLU A 109 -7.91 -13.84 10.91
C GLU A 109 -8.05 -13.29 9.49
N GLU A 110 -7.81 -11.99 9.32
CA GLU A 110 -7.84 -11.36 8.00
C GLU A 110 -6.72 -11.94 7.12
N PRO A 111 -6.98 -12.19 5.82
CA PRO A 111 -5.93 -12.64 4.93
C PRO A 111 -4.90 -11.53 4.70
N ASP A 112 -3.61 -11.85 4.86
CA ASP A 112 -2.51 -10.96 4.50
C ASP A 112 -1.92 -11.37 3.16
N LEU A 113 -2.15 -10.53 2.15
CA LEU A 113 -1.76 -10.81 0.77
C LEU A 113 -0.50 -10.03 0.36
N SER A 114 -0.05 -9.08 1.18
CA SER A 114 0.92 -8.04 0.80
C SER A 114 2.24 -8.66 0.32
N ASP A 115 2.82 -9.54 1.13
CA ASP A 115 4.06 -10.28 0.79
C ASP A 115 3.91 -11.17 -0.44
N ILE A 116 2.70 -11.69 -0.69
CA ILE A 116 2.42 -12.55 -1.84
C ILE A 116 2.40 -11.73 -3.12
N PHE A 117 1.80 -10.53 -3.08
CA PHE A 117 1.82 -9.61 -4.20
C PHE A 117 3.24 -9.13 -4.50
N LEU A 118 4.04 -8.80 -3.49
CA LEU A 118 5.45 -8.41 -3.67
C LEU A 118 6.29 -9.53 -4.29
N GLU A 119 6.10 -10.77 -3.85
CA GLU A 119 6.76 -11.93 -4.45
C GLU A 119 6.38 -12.11 -5.93
N CYS A 120 5.11 -11.96 -6.27
CA CYS A 120 4.65 -12.09 -7.64
C CYS A 120 5.14 -10.96 -8.56
N GLU A 121 5.20 -9.73 -8.06
CA GLU A 121 5.72 -8.58 -8.82
C GLU A 121 7.25 -8.62 -9.01
N SER A 122 7.97 -9.16 -8.03
CA SER A 122 9.43 -9.34 -8.12
C SER A 122 9.84 -10.54 -8.98
N SER A 123 8.97 -11.53 -9.13
CA SER A 123 9.20 -12.66 -10.04
C SER A 123 9.13 -12.22 -11.51
N ASP A 124 8.25 -11.25 -11.81
CA ASP A 124 8.08 -10.69 -13.16
C ASP A 124 9.25 -9.83 -13.65
N THR A 125 10.02 -9.24 -12.73
CA THR A 125 11.21 -8.46 -13.07
C THR A 125 12.42 -9.35 -13.40
N LYS A 126 12.44 -10.60 -12.94
CA LYS A 126 13.53 -11.54 -13.25
C LYS A 126 13.47 -12.08 -14.68
N ASP A 127 12.27 -12.25 -15.23
CA ASP A 127 12.07 -12.73 -16.61
C ASP A 127 12.28 -11.62 -17.67
N GLN A 128 12.33 -10.35 -17.28
CA GLN A 128 12.65 -9.23 -18.18
C GLN A 128 14.14 -8.86 -18.21
N ALA A 129 14.97 -9.52 -17.39
CA ALA A 129 16.40 -9.23 -17.25
C ALA A 129 17.32 -10.20 -18.03
N ILE A 130 16.79 -10.95 -19.01
CA ILE A 130 17.52 -11.90 -19.85
C ILE A 130 17.41 -11.52 -21.33
#